data_AF-A0A2H6K8Z3-F1
#
_entry.id   AF-A0A2H6K8Z3-F1
#
_cell.length_a   1.000
_cell.length_b   1.000
_cell.length_c   1.000
_cell.angle_alpha   90.00
_cell.angle_beta   90.00
_cell.angle_gamma   90.00
#
_symmetry.space_group_name_H-M   'P 1'
#
loop_
_entity.id
_entity.type
_entity.pdbx_description
1 polymer ?
#
loop_
_entity_poly.entity_id
_entity_poly.type
_entity_poly.pdbx_seq_one_letter_code
_entity_poly.pdbx_strand_id
1 'polypeptide(L)'
;MAGVAIAITLIGGAAGSGAGGAIIDKIAENVDKYGELASGIAVMVVRLIVCLLFFLGKAPCGKLQWYHYVELATLGGTLVTVGGVDRAMLKKSIEKKHQATASAIIRTISGISSSIILFQVSAHLTEKVFGYVPSRESFETMEAAVKERNAEALRKSMMYIILAGTLLNALCYIAMFFTYEGDKNKGNQGSMGQALAQTQAK
;
A
#
# COMPACT_ATOMS: atom_id res chain seq x y z
N MET A 1 -13.79 -9.32 14.63
CA MET A 1 -14.20 -8.58 13.40
C MET A 1 -13.01 -7.89 12.73
N ALA A 2 -12.25 -7.04 13.42
CA ALA A 2 -11.06 -6.39 12.84
C ALA A 2 -10.02 -7.37 12.26
N GLY A 3 -9.74 -8.49 12.93
CA GLY A 3 -8.82 -9.52 12.42
C GLY A 3 -9.27 -10.16 11.10
N VAL A 4 -10.58 -10.35 10.91
CA VAL A 4 -11.14 -10.90 9.66
C VAL A 4 -11.00 -9.88 8.53
N ALA A 5 -11.27 -8.60 8.80
CA ALA A 5 -11.08 -7.53 7.84
C ALA A 5 -9.62 -7.45 7.39
N ILE A 6 -8.66 -7.50 8.32
CA ILE A 6 -7.22 -7.51 8.02
C ILE A 6 -6.86 -8.75 7.18
N ALA A 7 -7.34 -9.93 7.55
CA ALA A 7 -7.04 -11.16 6.82
C ALA A 7 -7.50 -11.08 5.35
N ILE A 8 -8.71 -10.56 5.11
CA ILE A 8 -9.26 -10.43 3.75
C ILE A 8 -8.51 -9.37 2.93
N THR A 9 -8.15 -8.24 3.54
CA THR A 9 -7.27 -7.26 2.90
C THR A 9 -5.91 -7.87 2.54
N LEU A 10 -5.33 -8.70 3.41
CA LEU A 10 -4.07 -9.38 3.15
C LEU A 10 -4.18 -10.43 2.03
N ILE A 11 -5.27 -11.20 1.99
CA ILE A 11 -5.56 -12.14 0.90
C ILE A 11 -5.69 -11.38 -0.42
N GLY A 12 -6.47 -10.31 -0.44
CA GLY A 12 -6.58 -9.41 -1.59
C GLY A 12 -5.22 -8.89 -2.04
N GLY A 13 -4.38 -8.45 -1.09
CA GLY A 13 -3.02 -7.98 -1.38
C GLY A 13 -2.09 -9.04 -1.91
N ALA A 14 -2.16 -10.27 -1.39
CA ALA A 14 -1.37 -11.39 -1.90
C ALA A 14 -1.80 -11.78 -3.33
N ALA A 15 -3.11 -11.92 -3.56
CA ALA A 15 -3.66 -12.24 -4.87
C ALA A 15 -3.37 -11.13 -5.90
N GLY A 16 -3.60 -9.87 -5.52
CA GLY A 16 -3.32 -8.70 -6.35
C GLY A 16 -1.83 -8.56 -6.66
N SER A 17 -0.94 -8.76 -5.67
CA SER A 17 0.51 -8.70 -5.90
C SER A 17 1.02 -9.81 -6.81
N GLY A 18 0.48 -11.03 -6.67
CA GLY A 18 0.85 -12.16 -7.54
C GLY A 18 0.37 -11.96 -8.98
N ALA A 19 -0.94 -11.83 -9.18
CA ALA A 19 -1.53 -11.71 -10.50
C ALA A 19 -1.22 -10.37 -11.18
N GLY A 20 -1.39 -9.27 -10.44
CA GLY A 20 -1.14 -7.93 -10.94
C GLY A 20 0.35 -7.67 -11.18
N GLY A 21 1.26 -8.26 -10.38
CA GLY A 21 2.69 -8.20 -10.63
C GLY A 21 3.08 -8.80 -11.98
N ALA A 22 2.55 -9.99 -12.31
CA ALA A 22 2.79 -10.64 -13.59
C ALA A 22 2.23 -9.84 -14.79
N ILE A 23 1.09 -9.16 -14.61
CA ILE A 23 0.52 -8.27 -15.63
C ILE A 23 1.41 -7.03 -15.83
N ILE A 24 1.85 -6.40 -14.73
CA ILE A 24 2.73 -5.23 -14.77
C ILE A 24 4.06 -5.57 -15.43
N ASP A 25 4.66 -6.72 -15.10
CA ASP A 25 5.89 -7.19 -15.73
C ASP A 25 5.71 -7.32 -17.26
N LYS A 26 4.60 -7.91 -17.72
CA LYS A 26 4.27 -8.02 -19.16
C LYS A 26 4.05 -6.67 -19.83
N ILE A 27 3.44 -5.71 -19.13
CA ILE A 27 3.26 -4.35 -19.65
C ILE A 27 4.61 -3.64 -19.74
N ALA A 28 5.47 -3.83 -18.75
CA ALA A 28 6.80 -3.24 -18.69
C ALA A 28 7.76 -3.76 -19.78
N GLU A 29 7.56 -5.00 -20.23
CA GLU A 29 8.29 -5.56 -21.37
C GLU A 29 7.86 -4.95 -22.71
N ASN A 30 6.59 -4.56 -22.84
CA ASN A 30 6.01 -4.04 -24.09
C ASN A 30 6.02 -2.51 -24.18
N VAL A 31 6.01 -1.81 -23.05
CA VAL A 31 5.99 -0.34 -22.97
C VAL A 31 7.35 0.16 -22.54
N ASP A 32 8.03 0.83 -23.46
CA ASP A 32 9.41 1.23 -23.27
C ASP A 32 9.56 2.27 -22.15
N LYS A 33 10.60 2.08 -21.34
CA LYS A 33 11.07 2.93 -20.23
C LYS A 33 10.16 3.20 -19.03
N TYR A 34 8.83 3.29 -19.17
CA TYR A 34 7.96 3.77 -18.09
C TYR A 34 6.85 2.81 -17.66
N GLY A 35 6.79 1.59 -18.21
CA GLY A 35 5.67 0.67 -17.98
C GLY A 35 5.39 0.36 -16.50
N GLU A 36 6.42 0.15 -15.68
CA GLU A 36 6.26 -0.10 -14.23
C GLU A 36 5.74 1.13 -13.48
N LEU A 37 6.30 2.32 -13.76
CA LEU A 37 5.90 3.56 -13.09
C LEU A 37 4.49 4.01 -13.51
N ALA A 38 4.18 3.94 -14.79
CA ALA A 38 2.85 4.26 -15.33
C ALA A 38 1.79 3.31 -14.76
N SER A 39 2.11 2.01 -14.64
CA SER A 39 1.23 1.05 -13.98
C SER A 39 1.05 1.36 -12.49
N GLY A 40 2.11 1.78 -11.79
CA GLY A 40 2.04 2.23 -10.40
C GLY A 40 1.08 3.41 -10.20
N ILE A 41 1.17 4.43 -11.06
CA ILE A 41 0.27 5.59 -11.04
C ILE A 41 -1.17 5.16 -11.36
N ALA A 42 -1.38 4.31 -12.36
CA ALA A 42 -2.72 3.81 -12.69
C ALA A 42 -3.36 3.07 -11.50
N VAL A 43 -2.59 2.22 -10.81
CA VAL A 43 -3.08 1.53 -9.60
C VAL A 43 -3.33 2.52 -8.44
N MET A 44 -2.53 3.58 -8.29
CA MET A 44 -2.82 4.63 -7.30
C MET A 44 -4.15 5.35 -7.58
N VAL A 45 -4.46 5.63 -8.85
CA VAL A 45 -5.74 6.22 -9.25
C VAL A 45 -6.90 5.27 -8.93
N VAL A 46 -6.76 3.98 -9.26
CA VAL A 46 -7.75 2.96 -8.89
C VAL A 46 -7.93 2.90 -7.37
N ARG A 47 -6.83 2.92 -6.60
CA ARG A 47 -6.88 2.94 -5.14
C ARG A 47 -7.64 4.15 -4.61
N LEU A 48 -7.41 5.35 -5.16
CA LEU A 48 -8.14 6.56 -4.79
C LEU A 48 -9.63 6.42 -5.07
N ILE A 49 -10.02 5.89 -6.24
CA ILE A 49 -11.43 5.68 -6.60
C ILE A 49 -12.07 4.66 -5.65
N VAL A 50 -11.43 3.51 -5.42
CA VAL A 50 -11.92 2.47 -4.50
C VAL A 50 -12.07 3.01 -3.08
N CYS A 51 -11.09 3.80 -2.63
CA CYS A 51 -11.16 4.52 -1.36
C CYS A 51 -12.40 5.42 -1.31
N LEU A 52 -12.58 6.32 -2.29
CA LEU A 52 -13.74 7.22 -2.35
C LEU A 52 -15.09 6.46 -2.37
N LEU A 53 -15.18 5.36 -3.11
CA LEU A 53 -16.38 4.50 -3.15
C LEU A 53 -16.66 3.84 -1.80
N PHE A 54 -15.63 3.28 -1.16
CA PHE A 54 -15.71 2.73 0.21
C PHE A 54 -16.19 3.79 1.22
N PHE A 55 -15.85 5.06 0.97
CA PHE A 55 -16.18 6.17 1.87
C PHE A 55 -17.59 6.73 1.66
N LEU A 56 -18.10 6.76 0.43
CA LEU A 56 -19.48 7.17 0.11
C LEU A 56 -20.53 6.13 0.55
N GLY A 57 -20.12 4.88 0.80
CA GLY A 57 -20.98 3.83 1.34
C GLY A 57 -21.44 4.09 2.78
N LYS A 58 -22.65 3.60 3.13
CA LYS A 58 -23.18 3.64 4.50
C LYS A 58 -22.25 2.87 5.44
N ALA A 59 -21.98 3.43 6.62
CA ALA A 59 -21.13 2.78 7.62
C ALA A 59 -21.75 1.42 8.02
N PRO A 60 -20.95 0.34 8.07
CA PRO A 60 -21.43 -0.93 8.58
C PRO A 60 -21.73 -0.79 10.07
N CYS A 61 -23.02 -0.69 10.40
CA CYS A 61 -23.49 -0.77 11.77
C CYS A 61 -23.71 -2.26 12.09
N GLY A 62 -22.78 -2.89 12.82
CA GLY A 62 -22.83 -4.31 13.17
C GLY A 62 -21.93 -5.22 12.33
N LYS A 63 -22.46 -6.34 11.81
CA LYS A 63 -21.69 -7.39 11.11
C LYS A 63 -21.20 -6.94 9.72
N LEU A 64 -19.98 -7.33 9.32
CA LEU A 64 -19.46 -7.08 7.98
C LEU A 64 -20.33 -7.82 6.96
N GLN A 65 -21.01 -7.05 6.11
CA GLN A 65 -21.76 -7.59 4.97
C GLN A 65 -20.79 -8.03 3.86
N TRP A 66 -21.26 -8.88 2.95
CA TRP A 66 -20.42 -9.45 1.90
C TRP A 66 -19.74 -8.40 1.00
N TYR A 67 -20.42 -7.29 0.71
CA TYR A 67 -19.86 -6.18 -0.06
C TYR A 67 -18.59 -5.59 0.58
N HIS A 68 -18.56 -5.48 1.92
CA HIS A 68 -17.38 -4.98 2.64
C HIS A 68 -16.17 -5.91 2.48
N TYR A 69 -16.38 -7.22 2.37
CA TYR A 69 -15.28 -8.15 2.11
C TYR A 69 -14.71 -7.97 0.71
N VAL A 70 -15.57 -7.72 -0.29
CA VAL A 70 -15.13 -7.43 -1.65
C VAL A 70 -14.35 -6.10 -1.69
N GLU A 71 -14.84 -5.07 -1.00
CA GLU A 71 -14.16 -3.78 -0.92
C GLU A 71 -12.79 -3.88 -0.24
N LEU A 72 -12.71 -4.59 0.90
CA LEU A 72 -11.45 -4.82 1.61
C LEU A 72 -10.47 -5.65 0.78
N ALA A 73 -10.96 -6.68 0.09
CA ALA A 73 -10.14 -7.48 -0.83
C ALA A 73 -9.65 -6.64 -2.02
N THR A 74 -10.49 -5.75 -2.56
CA THR A 74 -10.12 -4.85 -3.67
C THR A 74 -9.09 -3.83 -3.22
N LEU A 75 -9.31 -3.19 -2.07
CA LEU A 75 -8.35 -2.27 -1.44
C LEU A 75 -7.02 -2.98 -1.17
N GLY A 76 -7.08 -4.21 -0.65
CA GLY A 76 -5.94 -5.12 -0.54
C GLY A 76 -5.25 -5.34 -1.88
N GLY A 77 -5.99 -5.68 -2.93
CA GLY A 77 -5.46 -5.94 -4.27
C GLY A 77 -4.68 -4.78 -4.87
N THR A 78 -5.08 -3.54 -4.57
CA THR A 78 -4.30 -2.37 -4.98
C THR A 78 -2.91 -2.31 -4.36
N LEU A 79 -2.61 -3.07 -3.30
CA LEU A 79 -1.27 -3.23 -2.73
C LEU A 79 -0.29 -3.95 -3.67
N VAL A 80 -0.74 -4.38 -4.86
CA VAL A 80 0.11 -4.82 -5.97
C VAL A 80 1.26 -3.85 -6.23
N THR A 81 1.12 -2.56 -5.96
CA THR A 81 2.21 -1.59 -6.13
C THR A 81 3.46 -1.96 -5.33
N VAL A 82 3.30 -2.51 -4.13
CA VAL A 82 4.43 -2.96 -3.29
C VAL A 82 5.14 -4.16 -3.93
N GLY A 83 4.37 -5.11 -4.45
CA GLY A 83 4.90 -6.36 -4.99
C GLY A 83 5.41 -6.27 -6.43
N GLY A 84 4.72 -5.50 -7.28
CA GLY A 84 4.93 -5.43 -8.72
C GLY A 84 5.65 -4.17 -9.20
N VAL A 85 5.57 -3.05 -8.48
CA VAL A 85 6.23 -1.80 -8.89
C VAL A 85 7.44 -1.53 -7.99
N ASP A 86 7.24 -1.35 -6.69
CA ASP A 86 8.29 -0.95 -5.75
C ASP A 86 9.41 -1.99 -5.69
N ARG A 87 9.05 -3.28 -5.64
CA ARG A 87 10.02 -4.38 -5.67
C ARG A 87 10.80 -4.43 -6.98
N ALA A 88 10.14 -4.19 -8.11
CA ALA A 88 10.78 -4.20 -9.43
C ALA A 88 11.77 -3.04 -9.56
N MET A 89 11.38 -1.84 -9.10
CA MET A 89 12.26 -0.67 -9.00
C MET A 89 13.48 -0.95 -8.12
N LEU A 90 13.26 -1.45 -6.90
CA LEU A 90 14.34 -1.78 -5.97
C LEU A 90 15.34 -2.79 -6.56
N LYS A 91 14.83 -3.79 -7.29
CA LYS A 91 15.64 -4.82 -7.96
C LYS A 91 16.54 -4.22 -9.05
N LYS A 92 16.11 -3.15 -9.72
CA LYS A 92 16.91 -2.46 -10.75
C LYS A 92 17.96 -1.54 -10.13
N SER A 93 17.71 -1.01 -8.93
CA SER A 93 18.60 -0.04 -8.28
C SER A 93 19.65 -0.67 -7.34
N ILE A 94 19.47 -1.92 -6.90
CA ILE A 94 20.36 -2.58 -5.93
C ILE A 94 20.99 -3.84 -6.54
N GLU A 95 22.28 -4.05 -6.24
CA GLU A 95 23.02 -5.25 -6.65
C GLU A 95 22.36 -6.53 -6.14
N LYS A 96 22.31 -7.58 -6.99
CA LYS A 96 21.60 -8.84 -6.72
C LYS A 96 21.93 -9.47 -5.36
N LYS A 97 23.19 -9.36 -4.91
CA LYS A 97 23.67 -9.90 -3.62
C LYS A 97 22.99 -9.25 -2.41
N HIS A 98 22.53 -8.00 -2.54
CA HIS A 98 21.98 -7.21 -1.43
C HIS A 98 20.46 -7.00 -1.50
N GLN A 99 19.80 -7.44 -2.58
CA GLN A 99 18.36 -7.22 -2.79
C GLN A 99 17.48 -7.81 -1.67
N ALA A 100 17.77 -9.04 -1.22
CA ALA A 100 16.99 -9.68 -0.16
C ALA A 100 17.13 -8.94 1.17
N THR A 101 18.36 -8.57 1.55
CA THR A 101 18.65 -7.80 2.76
C THR A 101 18.02 -6.41 2.70
N ALA A 102 18.13 -5.71 1.57
CA ALA A 102 17.51 -4.39 1.38
C ALA A 102 15.99 -4.48 1.52
N SER A 103 15.35 -5.48 0.91
CA SER A 103 13.91 -5.72 1.05
C SER A 103 13.52 -6.01 2.50
N ALA A 104 14.31 -6.79 3.24
CA ALA A 104 14.05 -7.09 4.64
C ALA A 104 14.18 -5.85 5.54
N ILE A 105 15.21 -5.02 5.31
CA ILE A 105 15.41 -3.76 6.04
C ILE A 105 14.23 -2.81 5.78
N ILE A 106 13.87 -2.59 4.52
CA ILE A 106 12.74 -1.70 4.16
C ILE A 106 11.45 -2.19 4.83
N ARG A 107 11.20 -3.50 4.82
CA ARG A 107 10.00 -4.08 5.45
C ARG A 107 10.01 -3.91 6.97
N THR A 108 11.16 -4.07 7.60
CA THR A 108 11.35 -3.91 9.05
C THR A 108 11.12 -2.46 9.46
N ILE A 109 11.76 -1.52 8.79
CA ILE A 109 11.60 -0.08 9.05
C ILE A 109 10.13 0.31 8.85
N SER A 110 9.51 -0.10 7.74
CA SER A 110 8.09 0.18 7.48
C SER A 110 7.17 -0.36 8.58
N GLY A 111 7.43 -1.57 9.09
CA GLY A 111 6.66 -2.18 10.18
C GLY A 111 6.82 -1.44 11.51
N ILE A 112 8.03 -1.02 11.85
CA ILE A 112 8.33 -0.24 13.05
C ILE A 112 7.69 1.15 12.95
N SER A 113 7.92 1.86 11.85
CA SER A 113 7.34 3.19 11.60
C SER A 113 5.82 3.16 11.65
N SER A 114 5.18 2.13 11.07
CA SER A 114 3.72 1.97 11.16
C SER A 114 3.25 1.76 12.59
N SER A 115 3.95 0.94 13.38
CA SER A 115 3.57 0.63 14.76
C SER A 115 3.77 1.81 15.71
N ILE A 116 4.82 2.59 15.53
CA ILE A 116 5.15 3.71 16.42
C ILE A 116 4.40 4.99 16.02
N ILE A 117 4.35 5.31 14.73
CA ILE A 117 3.83 6.59 14.24
C ILE A 117 2.36 6.46 13.86
N LEU A 118 2.03 5.58 12.90
CA LEU A 118 0.68 5.51 12.34
C LEU A 118 -0.36 5.05 13.37
N PHE A 119 0.02 4.15 14.30
CA PHE A 119 -0.87 3.76 15.39
C PHE A 119 -1.22 4.93 16.31
N GLN A 120 -0.24 5.74 16.70
CA GLN A 120 -0.46 6.89 17.59
C GLN A 120 -1.26 7.99 16.89
N VAL A 121 -0.95 8.26 15.61
CA VAL A 121 -1.72 9.19 14.79
C VAL A 121 -3.17 8.70 14.63
N SER A 122 -3.37 7.40 14.40
CA SER A 122 -4.71 6.80 14.37
C SER A 122 -5.44 7.00 15.67
N ALA A 123 -4.84 6.67 16.81
CA ALA A 123 -5.47 6.84 18.12
C ALA A 123 -5.86 8.30 18.36
N HIS A 124 -4.95 9.24 18.07
CA HIS A 124 -5.21 10.67 18.21
C HIS A 124 -6.36 11.16 17.33
N LEU A 125 -6.37 10.82 16.05
CA LEU A 125 -7.44 11.18 15.11
C LEU A 125 -8.79 10.62 15.59
N THR A 126 -8.81 9.37 16.03
CA THR A 126 -10.04 8.69 16.45
C THR A 126 -10.63 9.34 17.70
N GLU A 127 -9.81 9.57 18.73
CA GLU A 127 -10.27 10.13 20.02
C GLU A 127 -10.49 11.64 20.00
N LYS A 128 -9.54 12.41 19.46
CA LYS A 128 -9.54 13.89 19.59
C LYS A 128 -10.24 14.60 18.44
N VAL A 129 -10.24 14.03 17.23
CA VAL A 129 -10.80 14.69 16.05
C VAL A 129 -12.19 14.16 15.72
N PHE A 130 -12.36 12.84 15.72
CA PHE A 130 -13.64 12.22 15.35
C PHE A 130 -14.53 11.87 16.54
N GLY A 131 -14.05 12.12 17.77
CA GLY A 131 -14.86 12.06 18.98
C GLY A 131 -15.25 10.64 19.38
N TYR A 132 -14.35 9.68 19.19
CA TYR A 132 -14.47 8.34 19.74
C TYR A 132 -14.57 8.40 21.26
N VAL A 133 -15.55 7.71 21.82
CA VAL A 133 -15.79 7.62 23.26
C VAL A 133 -15.22 6.28 23.75
N PRO A 134 -14.15 6.30 24.56
CA PRO A 134 -13.62 5.09 25.16
C PRO A 134 -14.69 4.43 26.03
N SER A 135 -14.99 3.17 25.76
CA SER A 135 -15.86 2.37 26.63
C SER A 135 -15.12 1.14 27.10
N ARG A 136 -15.36 0.79 28.37
CA ARG A 136 -14.88 -0.45 28.99
C ARG A 136 -15.92 -1.57 28.91
N GLU A 137 -17.09 -1.28 28.34
CA GLU A 137 -18.16 -2.25 28.19
C GLU A 137 -17.94 -3.14 26.98
N SER A 138 -18.52 -4.35 27.02
CA SER A 138 -18.52 -5.24 25.85
C SER A 138 -19.21 -4.56 24.67
N PHE A 139 -18.71 -4.81 23.46
CA PHE A 139 -19.34 -4.33 22.24
C PHE A 139 -20.80 -4.80 22.10
N GLU A 140 -21.22 -5.86 22.78
CA GLU A 140 -22.63 -6.27 22.77
C GLU A 140 -23.50 -5.41 23.68
N THR A 141 -22.98 -4.98 24.83
CA THR A 141 -23.71 -4.25 25.86
C THR A 141 -23.69 -2.73 25.69
N MET A 142 -22.81 -2.20 24.85
CA MET A 142 -22.70 -0.76 24.58
C MET A 142 -24.00 -0.19 23.97
N GLU A 143 -24.30 1.07 24.26
CA GLU A 143 -25.45 1.78 23.68
C GLU A 143 -25.30 1.93 22.16
N ALA A 144 -26.40 1.75 21.40
CA ALA A 144 -26.38 1.78 19.94
C ALA A 144 -25.84 3.10 19.36
N ALA A 145 -26.17 4.24 19.97
CA ALA A 145 -25.67 5.55 19.56
C ALA A 145 -24.15 5.68 19.74
N VAL A 146 -23.59 5.09 20.81
CA VAL A 146 -22.14 5.07 21.07
C VAL A 146 -21.43 4.13 20.10
N LYS A 147 -22.04 2.98 19.76
CA LYS A 147 -21.49 2.05 18.75
C LYS A 147 -21.35 2.72 17.38
N GLU A 148 -22.40 3.40 16.93
CA GLU A 148 -22.43 4.04 15.62
C GLU A 148 -21.39 5.17 15.56
N ARG A 149 -21.34 6.01 16.59
CA ARG A 149 -20.35 7.09 16.71
C ARG A 149 -18.90 6.56 16.71
N ASN A 150 -18.63 5.51 17.48
CA ASN A 150 -17.29 4.91 17.56
C ASN A 150 -16.88 4.22 16.26
N ALA A 151 -17.81 3.51 15.61
CA ALA A 151 -17.59 2.90 14.30
C ALA A 151 -17.29 3.95 13.22
N GLU A 152 -18.04 5.06 13.23
CA GLU A 152 -17.81 6.16 12.30
C GLU A 152 -16.48 6.87 12.55
N ALA A 153 -16.14 7.13 13.81
CA ALA A 153 -14.88 7.75 14.19
C ALA A 153 -13.67 6.90 13.77
N LEU A 154 -13.74 5.58 14.00
CA LEU A 154 -12.69 4.64 13.59
C LEU A 154 -12.55 4.57 12.06
N ARG A 155 -13.69 4.53 11.35
CA ARG A 155 -13.71 4.54 9.87
C ARG A 155 -13.07 5.82 9.31
N LYS A 156 -13.41 6.99 9.86
CA LYS A 156 -12.82 8.28 9.45
C LYS A 156 -11.32 8.29 9.74
N SER A 157 -10.88 7.82 10.90
CA SER A 157 -9.44 7.73 11.20
C SER A 157 -8.67 6.87 10.19
N MET A 158 -9.17 5.65 9.91
CA MET A 158 -8.58 4.76 8.90
C MET A 158 -8.59 5.40 7.51
N MET A 159 -9.68 6.10 7.15
CA MET A 159 -9.82 6.83 5.88
C MET A 159 -8.71 7.85 5.69
N TYR A 160 -8.54 8.75 6.65
CA TYR A 160 -7.55 9.83 6.54
C TYR A 160 -6.13 9.27 6.46
N ILE A 161 -5.83 8.19 7.18
CA ILE A 161 -4.52 7.54 7.12
C ILE A 161 -4.27 6.90 5.76
N ILE A 162 -5.23 6.14 5.23
CA ILE A 162 -5.10 5.48 3.91
C ILE A 162 -5.00 6.53 2.79
N LEU A 163 -5.81 7.59 2.85
CA LEU A 163 -5.81 8.67 1.87
C LEU A 163 -4.51 9.45 1.92
N ALA A 164 -4.05 9.86 3.10
CA ALA A 164 -2.76 10.55 3.27
C ALA A 164 -1.59 9.68 2.78
N GLY A 165 -1.58 8.40 3.13
CA GLY A 165 -0.55 7.46 2.65
C GLY A 165 -0.60 7.26 1.13
N THR A 166 -1.79 7.19 0.55
CA THR A 166 -1.96 7.06 -0.92
C THR A 166 -1.52 8.32 -1.65
N LEU A 167 -1.84 9.51 -1.13
CA LEU A 167 -1.38 10.78 -1.67
C LEU A 167 0.15 10.91 -1.60
N LEU A 168 0.74 10.57 -0.45
CA LEU A 168 2.19 10.55 -0.29
C LEU A 168 2.84 9.59 -1.31
N ASN A 169 2.28 8.39 -1.48
CA ASN A 169 2.80 7.42 -2.45
C ASN A 169 2.66 7.92 -3.90
N ALA A 170 1.54 8.55 -4.23
CA ALA A 170 1.34 9.16 -5.55
C ALA A 170 2.35 10.28 -5.81
N LEU A 171 2.60 11.15 -4.82
CA LEU A 171 3.63 12.19 -4.91
C LEU A 171 5.02 11.59 -5.11
N CYS A 172 5.36 10.51 -4.41
CA CYS A 172 6.62 9.78 -4.60
C CYS A 172 6.75 9.22 -6.03
N TYR A 173 5.70 8.61 -6.58
CA TYR A 173 5.72 8.14 -7.96
C TYR A 173 5.85 9.28 -8.98
N ILE A 174 5.15 10.39 -8.77
CA ILE A 174 5.27 11.57 -9.63
C ILE A 174 6.69 12.12 -9.57
N ALA A 175 7.27 12.24 -8.37
CA ALA A 175 8.66 12.68 -8.21
C ALA A 175 9.64 11.74 -8.91
N MET A 176 9.46 10.42 -8.76
CA MET A 176 10.27 9.43 -9.48
C MET A 176 10.13 9.56 -10.99
N PHE A 177 8.96 9.91 -11.52
CA PHE A 177 8.76 10.09 -12.96
C PHE A 177 9.71 11.13 -13.57
N PHE A 178 10.04 12.18 -12.81
CA PHE A 178 10.97 13.23 -13.25
C PHE A 178 12.45 12.82 -13.14
N THR A 179 12.82 11.99 -12.15
CA THR A 179 14.22 11.55 -11.95
C THR A 179 14.56 10.24 -12.66
N TYR A 180 13.55 9.49 -13.13
CA TYR A 180 13.72 8.13 -13.64
C TYR A 180 14.67 8.03 -14.84
N GLU A 181 14.63 8.97 -15.79
CA GLU A 181 15.49 8.92 -16.98
C GLU A 181 16.97 9.10 -16.63
N GLY A 182 17.26 9.97 -15.65
CA GLY A 182 18.63 10.25 -15.19
C GLY A 182 19.25 9.06 -14.47
N ASP A 183 18.47 8.39 -13.62
CA ASP A 183 18.97 7.26 -12.82
C ASP A 183 19.02 5.96 -13.62
N LYS A 184 18.09 5.74 -14.55
CA LYS A 184 18.13 4.57 -15.44
C LYS A 184 19.35 4.59 -16.37
N ASN A 185 19.73 5.75 -16.91
CA ASN A 185 20.91 5.88 -17.76
C ASN A 185 22.22 5.63 -16.99
N LYS A 186 22.31 6.05 -15.71
CA LYS A 186 23.45 5.75 -14.84
C LYS A 186 23.51 4.29 -14.42
N GLY A 187 22.36 3.69 -14.11
CA GLY A 187 22.25 2.27 -13.74
C GLY A 187 22.65 1.33 -14.88
N ASN A 188 22.32 1.67 -16.14
CA ASN A 188 22.68 0.85 -17.31
C ASN A 188 24.19 0.90 -17.61
N GLN A 189 24.85 2.05 -17.39
CA GLN A 189 26.31 2.16 -17.51
C GLN A 189 27.05 1.37 -16.41
N GLY A 190 26.54 1.40 -15.17
CA GLY A 190 27.13 0.62 -14.06
C GLY A 190 27.00 -0.89 -14.25
N SER A 191 25.85 -1.36 -14.75
CA SER A 191 25.60 -2.79 -14.98
C SER A 191 26.35 -3.34 -16.20
N MET A 192 26.57 -2.52 -17.24
CA MET A 192 27.41 -2.90 -18.39
C MET A 192 28.90 -2.96 -18.02
N GLY A 193 29.39 -2.04 -17.17
CA GLY A 193 30.74 -2.09 -16.62
C GLY A 193 31.00 -3.31 -15.74
N GLN A 194 30.03 -3.73 -14.93
CA GLN A 194 30.13 -4.94 -14.10
C GLN A 194 30.05 -6.24 -14.90
N ALA A 195 29.22 -6.30 -15.95
CA ALA A 195 29.16 -7.46 -16.84
C ALA A 195 30.48 -7.68 -17.60
N LEU A 196 31.13 -6.60 -18.05
CA LEU A 196 32.45 -6.66 -18.68
C LEU A 196 33.54 -7.09 -17.67
N ALA A 197 33.51 -6.57 -16.45
CA ALA A 197 34.47 -6.95 -15.39
C ALA A 197 34.33 -8.43 -14.97
N GLN A 198 33.11 -8.98 -14.91
CA GLN A 198 32.90 -10.40 -14.63
C GLN A 198 33.31 -11.33 -15.78
N THR A 199 33.29 -10.83 -17.03
CA THR A 199 33.70 -11.61 -18.20
C THR A 199 35.22 -11.64 -18.35
N GLN A 200 35.94 -10.63 -17.86
CA GLN A 200 37.41 -10.60 -17.84
C GLN A 200 38.06 -11.32 -16.64
N ALA A 201 37.25 -11.73 -15.64
CA ALA A 201 37.71 -12.47 -14.47
C ALA A 201 37.56 -14.01 -14.60
N LYS A 202 37.21 -14.50 -15.80
CA LYS A 202 37.23 -15.92 -16.19
C LYS A 202 38.33 -16.15 -17.21
#